data_AF-A0A4Q4DPL9-F1
#
_entry.id   AF-A0A4Q4DPL9-F1
#
_cell.length_a   1.000
_cell.length_b   1.000
_cell.length_c   1.000
_cell.angle_alpha   90.00
_cell.angle_beta   90.00
_cell.angle_gamma   90.00
#
_symmetry.space_group_name_H-M   'P 1'
#
loop_
_entity.id
_entity.type
_entity.pdbx_description
1 polymer ?
#
loop_
_entity_poly.entity_id
_entity_poly.type
_entity_poly.pdbx_seq_one_letter_code
_entity_poly.pdbx_strand_id
1 'polypeptide(L)'
;MQVDPERPVVRVSQGAQDLDDHGPPVSPDGTVHRLALTFDAFDARHHTLWLRYAHTQVGGRDAAETVVDATCARLLEHWPHVLTQESVARYAWALLKEEVAWWLDDHDMEPALVDTAAFHAAVRKLLDHEKRDQFDVLQREIGLYRAISRLPERQYDVVVLRYALQIPDEEVAEYMGIEVATVRSHVRHARRRLARDLDVRAPEREE
;
A
#
# COMPACT_ATOMS: atom_id res chain seq x y z
N MET A 1 26.59 93.86 -6.62
CA MET A 1 27.96 93.33 -6.84
C MET A 1 28.23 92.42 -5.64
N GLN A 2 28.23 91.09 -5.66
CA GLN A 2 28.16 89.96 -6.62
C GLN A 2 27.29 88.89 -5.89
N VAL A 3 26.30 88.17 -6.43
CA VAL A 3 26.22 87.15 -7.50
C VAL A 3 27.25 85.99 -7.39
N ASP A 4 26.71 84.84 -6.93
CA ASP A 4 27.06 83.43 -7.20
C ASP A 4 28.25 82.73 -6.50
N PRO A 5 28.28 81.36 -6.41
CA PRO A 5 27.17 80.41 -6.19
C PRO A 5 27.56 79.10 -5.41
N GLU A 6 26.58 78.19 -5.30
CA GLU A 6 26.67 76.70 -5.28
C GLU A 6 26.93 75.92 -3.96
N ARG A 7 25.95 75.03 -3.71
CA ARG A 7 25.92 73.88 -2.78
C ARG A 7 26.70 72.71 -3.43
N PRO A 8 27.18 71.70 -2.68
CA PRO A 8 26.26 70.59 -2.36
C PRO A 8 26.45 69.99 -0.96
N VAL A 9 25.35 69.42 -0.47
CA VAL A 9 25.23 68.72 0.81
C VAL A 9 25.61 67.26 0.59
N VAL A 10 26.65 66.79 1.28
CA VAL A 10 26.98 65.37 1.38
C VAL A 10 26.72 64.94 2.82
N ARG A 11 25.55 64.34 3.06
CA ARG A 11 25.29 63.53 4.27
C ARG A 11 25.73 62.10 3.97
N VAL A 12 26.62 61.59 4.81
CA VAL A 12 27.12 60.21 4.77
C VAL A 12 26.61 59.46 6.00
N SER A 13 26.24 58.20 5.75
CA SER A 13 25.91 57.07 6.63
C SER A 13 24.54 57.10 7.34
N GLN A 14 23.48 56.49 6.78
CA GLN A 14 23.15 55.04 6.82
C GLN A 14 23.36 54.47 8.23
N GLY A 15 22.33 54.10 9.01
CA GLY A 15 21.07 53.47 8.62
C GLY A 15 21.19 51.98 8.97
N ALA A 16 20.89 51.67 10.23
CA ALA A 16 20.83 50.32 10.76
C ALA A 16 19.95 49.44 9.86
N GLN A 17 20.52 48.38 9.30
CA GLN A 17 19.78 47.29 8.70
C GLN A 17 20.05 46.06 9.56
N ASP A 18 19.21 45.89 10.59
CA ASP A 18 18.90 44.57 11.11
C ASP A 18 18.09 43.88 10.00
N LEU A 19 18.76 42.95 9.31
CA LEU A 19 18.12 42.05 8.36
C LEU A 19 17.44 40.95 9.18
N ASP A 20 16.19 41.19 9.55
CA ASP A 20 15.29 40.14 9.98
C ASP A 20 15.05 39.20 8.80
N ASP A 21 15.72 38.06 8.84
CA ASP A 21 15.55 36.90 7.95
C ASP A 21 14.22 36.20 8.27
N HIS A 22 13.12 36.83 7.86
CA HIS A 22 11.80 36.22 7.83
C HIS A 22 11.29 36.25 6.40
N GLY A 23 11.55 35.15 5.69
CA GLY A 23 10.91 34.85 4.41
C GLY A 23 9.39 35.03 4.49
N PRO A 24 8.72 35.34 3.36
CA PRO A 24 7.31 35.71 3.37
C PRO A 24 6.45 34.61 4.04
N PRO A 25 5.45 34.97 4.87
CA PRO A 25 4.61 34.00 5.54
C PRO A 25 3.89 33.15 4.50
N VAL A 26 4.10 31.82 4.57
CA VAL A 26 3.40 30.87 3.71
C VAL A 26 1.91 30.97 4.05
N SER A 27 1.09 31.47 3.12
CA SER A 27 -0.36 31.56 3.30
C SER A 27 -0.92 30.16 3.61
N PRO A 28 -1.75 30.01 4.67
CA PRO A 28 -2.30 28.72 5.07
C PRO A 28 -3.06 28.02 3.94
N ASP A 29 -3.70 28.80 3.07
CA ASP A 29 -4.45 28.33 1.89
C ASP A 29 -3.56 27.59 0.86
N GLY A 30 -2.33 28.06 0.67
CA GLY A 30 -1.37 27.42 -0.23
C GLY A 30 -0.79 26.11 0.33
N THR A 31 -0.64 26.02 1.64
CA THR A 31 -0.20 24.78 2.32
C THR A 31 -1.28 23.71 2.25
N VAL A 32 -2.54 24.07 2.52
CA VAL A 32 -3.68 23.14 2.42
C VAL A 32 -3.82 22.61 0.99
N HIS A 33 -3.76 23.50 -0.02
CA HIS A 33 -3.83 23.07 -1.41
C HIS A 33 -2.66 22.16 -1.83
N ARG A 34 -1.43 22.45 -1.36
CA ARG A 34 -0.27 21.58 -1.61
C ARG A 34 -0.45 20.20 -0.99
N LEU A 35 -0.94 20.14 0.26
CA LEU A 35 -1.21 18.88 0.94
C LEU A 35 -2.25 18.06 0.17
N ALA A 36 -3.34 18.68 -0.28
CA ALA A 36 -4.34 18.03 -1.13
C ALA A 36 -3.72 17.46 -2.42
N LEU A 37 -2.94 18.26 -3.16
CA LEU A 37 -2.27 17.80 -4.39
C LEU A 37 -1.30 16.63 -4.15
N THR A 38 -0.57 16.65 -3.03
CA THR A 38 0.34 15.54 -2.67
C THR A 38 -0.43 14.27 -2.33
N PHE A 39 -1.59 14.38 -1.69
CA PHE A 39 -2.47 13.26 -1.45
C PHE A 39 -3.06 12.75 -2.77
N ASP A 40 -3.61 13.61 -3.61
CA ASP A 40 -4.23 13.22 -4.89
C ASP A 40 -3.24 12.45 -5.79
N ALA A 41 -1.99 12.91 -5.86
CA ALA A 41 -0.94 12.23 -6.61
C ALA A 41 -0.58 10.87 -6.00
N PHE A 42 -0.59 10.77 -4.67
CA PHE A 42 -0.35 9.51 -3.96
C PHE A 42 -1.52 8.54 -4.17
N ASP A 43 -2.75 8.96 -3.92
CA ASP A 43 -3.96 8.18 -4.15
C ASP A 43 -4.01 7.68 -5.59
N ALA A 44 -3.90 8.55 -6.59
CA ALA A 44 -3.95 8.16 -8.01
C ALA A 44 -2.95 7.05 -8.39
N ARG A 45 -1.77 7.00 -7.74
CA ARG A 45 -0.77 5.95 -7.95
C ARG A 45 -1.16 4.61 -7.32
N HIS A 46 -1.82 4.61 -6.15
CA HIS A 46 -2.03 3.40 -5.35
C HIS A 46 -3.48 2.90 -5.38
N HIS A 47 -4.44 3.76 -5.73
CA HIS A 47 -5.89 3.52 -5.64
C HIS A 47 -6.34 2.25 -6.37
N THR A 48 -5.86 2.05 -7.61
CA THR A 48 -6.20 0.85 -8.39
C THR A 48 -5.72 -0.44 -7.69
N LEU A 49 -4.55 -0.38 -7.04
CA LEU A 49 -4.02 -1.53 -6.30
C LEU A 49 -4.81 -1.77 -5.03
N TRP A 50 -5.17 -0.72 -4.30
CA TRP A 50 -5.98 -0.82 -3.09
C TRP A 50 -7.35 -1.40 -3.37
N LEU A 51 -8.04 -0.95 -4.44
CA LEU A 51 -9.31 -1.53 -4.87
C LEU A 51 -9.18 -3.01 -5.20
N ARG A 52 -8.13 -3.41 -5.95
CA ARG A 52 -7.90 -4.82 -6.27
C ARG A 52 -7.60 -5.64 -5.03
N TYR A 53 -6.83 -5.10 -4.08
CA TYR A 53 -6.56 -5.76 -2.81
C TYR A 53 -7.83 -5.93 -1.99
N ALA A 54 -8.54 -4.83 -1.71
CA ALA A 54 -9.78 -4.84 -0.94
C ALA A 54 -10.79 -5.80 -1.56
N HIS A 55 -11.00 -5.74 -2.88
CA HIS A 55 -11.86 -6.69 -3.60
C HIS A 55 -11.44 -8.15 -3.38
N THR A 56 -10.13 -8.44 -3.40
CA THR A 56 -9.63 -9.79 -3.10
C THR A 56 -9.98 -10.24 -1.68
N GLN A 57 -10.08 -9.32 -0.72
CA GLN A 57 -10.36 -9.63 0.68
C GLN A 57 -11.86 -9.66 0.99
N VAL A 58 -12.64 -8.65 0.57
CA VAL A 58 -14.05 -8.47 0.95
C VAL A 58 -15.04 -8.94 -0.11
N GLY A 59 -14.57 -9.32 -1.30
CA GLY A 59 -15.45 -9.86 -2.34
C GLY A 59 -16.06 -8.80 -3.24
N GLY A 60 -17.09 -8.11 -2.75
CA GLY A 60 -17.91 -7.20 -3.53
C GLY A 60 -17.17 -5.94 -3.96
N ARG A 61 -17.48 -5.44 -5.17
CA ARG A 61 -16.95 -4.17 -5.67
C ARG A 61 -17.34 -3.00 -4.76
N ASP A 62 -18.61 -2.89 -4.40
CA ASP A 62 -19.11 -1.79 -3.57
C ASP A 62 -18.49 -1.84 -2.15
N ALA A 63 -18.28 -3.05 -1.61
CA ALA A 63 -17.59 -3.25 -0.34
C ALA A 63 -16.11 -2.84 -0.44
N ALA A 64 -15.43 -3.20 -1.53
CA ALA A 64 -14.05 -2.80 -1.77
C ALA A 64 -13.89 -1.28 -1.91
N GLU A 65 -14.79 -0.63 -2.65
CA GLU A 65 -14.84 0.83 -2.78
C GLU A 65 -15.06 1.47 -1.40
N THR A 66 -15.99 0.96 -0.59
CA THR A 66 -16.25 1.49 0.76
C THR A 66 -15.01 1.40 1.67
N VAL A 67 -14.30 0.28 1.67
CA VAL A 67 -13.07 0.09 2.46
C VAL A 67 -11.95 1.03 2.01
N VAL A 68 -11.79 1.21 0.68
CA VAL A 68 -10.77 2.11 0.14
C VAL A 68 -11.13 3.58 0.43
N ASP A 69 -12.39 3.97 0.30
CA ASP A 69 -12.86 5.31 0.64
C ASP A 69 -12.63 5.63 2.13
N ALA A 70 -12.91 4.68 3.03
CA ALA A 70 -12.61 4.82 4.45
C ALA A 70 -11.10 4.97 4.71
N THR A 71 -10.27 4.19 4.01
CA THR A 71 -8.81 4.29 4.07
C THR A 71 -8.33 5.68 3.62
N CYS A 72 -8.84 6.17 2.48
CA CYS A 72 -8.50 7.47 1.93
C CYS A 72 -8.94 8.61 2.86
N ALA A 73 -10.12 8.52 3.47
CA ALA A 73 -10.60 9.49 4.44
C ALA A 73 -9.67 9.58 5.67
N ARG A 74 -9.26 8.44 6.24
CA ARG A 74 -8.31 8.40 7.37
C ARG A 74 -6.93 8.93 6.99
N LEU A 75 -6.45 8.61 5.78
CA LEU A 75 -5.18 9.12 5.28
C LEU A 75 -5.22 10.64 5.10
N LEU A 76 -6.30 11.18 4.54
CA LEU A 76 -6.51 12.61 4.35
C LEU A 76 -6.55 13.36 5.69
N GLU A 77 -7.26 12.82 6.68
CA GLU A 77 -7.39 13.42 8.01
C GLU A 77 -6.02 13.62 8.69
N HIS A 78 -5.08 12.70 8.47
CA HIS A 78 -3.76 12.70 9.09
C HIS A 78 -2.62 12.90 8.10
N TRP A 79 -2.90 13.40 6.89
CA TRP A 79 -1.93 13.43 5.79
C TRP A 79 -0.60 14.11 6.13
N PRO A 80 -0.56 15.26 6.85
CA PRO A 80 0.70 15.86 7.26
C PRO A 80 1.58 14.93 8.10
N HIS A 81 0.98 14.10 8.97
CA HIS A 81 1.70 13.12 9.77
C HIS A 81 2.17 11.93 8.93
N VAL A 82 1.34 11.48 7.99
CA VAL A 82 1.69 10.39 7.07
C VAL A 82 2.95 10.74 6.27
N LEU A 83 3.05 11.98 5.77
CA LEU A 83 4.22 12.47 5.03
C LEU A 83 5.53 12.51 5.86
N THR A 84 5.45 12.44 7.20
CA THR A 84 6.63 12.38 8.08
C THR A 84 7.13 10.96 8.36
N GLN A 85 6.40 9.94 7.92
CA GLN A 85 6.78 8.54 8.13
C GLN A 85 7.94 8.13 7.22
N GLU A 86 8.73 7.15 7.65
CA GLU A 86 9.84 6.59 6.84
C GLU A 86 9.36 6.08 5.47
N SER A 87 8.14 5.54 5.41
CA SER A 87 7.50 5.13 4.17
C SER A 87 5.99 5.40 4.22
N VAL A 88 5.56 6.34 3.39
CA VAL A 88 4.14 6.68 3.18
C VAL A 88 3.36 5.47 2.67
N ALA A 89 3.92 4.73 1.70
CA ALA A 89 3.31 3.53 1.13
C ALA A 89 3.09 2.43 2.18
N ARG A 90 4.07 2.20 3.06
CA ARG A 90 3.95 1.23 4.15
C ARG A 90 2.88 1.64 5.16
N TYR A 91 2.84 2.92 5.51
CA TYR A 91 1.83 3.43 6.45
C TYR A 91 0.42 3.28 5.87
N ALA A 92 0.22 3.70 4.61
CA ALA A 92 -1.05 3.56 3.92
C ALA A 92 -1.47 2.08 3.76
N TRP A 93 -0.52 1.18 3.48
CA TRP A 93 -0.77 -0.25 3.45
C TRP A 93 -1.27 -0.80 4.79
N ALA A 94 -0.66 -0.38 5.89
CA ALA A 94 -1.09 -0.80 7.22
C ALA A 94 -2.52 -0.34 7.53
N LEU A 95 -2.86 0.91 7.20
CA LEU A 95 -4.22 1.43 7.35
C LEU A 95 -5.24 0.69 6.48
N LEU A 96 -4.91 0.41 5.22
CA LEU A 96 -5.80 -0.36 4.34
C LEU A 96 -6.08 -1.75 4.92
N LYS A 97 -5.06 -2.42 5.46
CA LYS A 97 -5.24 -3.74 6.10
C LYS A 97 -6.09 -3.66 7.36
N GLU A 98 -5.96 -2.59 8.12
CA GLU A 98 -6.78 -2.34 9.30
C GLU A 98 -8.25 -2.16 8.90
N GLU A 99 -8.54 -1.33 7.89
CA GLU A 99 -9.90 -1.11 7.36
C GLU A 99 -10.51 -2.40 6.80
N VAL A 100 -9.74 -3.20 6.06
CA VAL A 100 -10.18 -4.53 5.61
C VAL A 100 -10.51 -5.43 6.80
N ALA A 101 -9.65 -5.48 7.82
CA ALA A 101 -9.87 -6.34 8.99
C ALA A 101 -11.11 -5.91 9.78
N TRP A 102 -11.32 -4.60 9.95
CA TRP A 102 -12.50 -4.04 10.60
C TRP A 102 -13.77 -4.36 9.82
N TRP A 103 -13.75 -4.20 8.50
CA TRP A 103 -14.89 -4.56 7.65
C TRP A 103 -15.27 -6.03 7.78
N LEU A 104 -14.27 -6.93 7.74
CA LEU A 104 -14.49 -8.36 7.86
C LEU A 104 -15.06 -8.75 9.24
N ASP A 105 -14.56 -8.15 10.31
CA ASP A 105 -15.06 -8.36 11.68
C ASP A 105 -16.50 -7.87 11.84
N ASP A 106 -16.81 -6.66 11.36
CA ASP A 106 -18.16 -6.06 11.45
C ASP A 106 -19.23 -6.87 10.69
N HIS A 107 -18.83 -7.59 9.64
CA HIS A 107 -19.73 -8.39 8.80
C HIS A 107 -19.70 -9.90 9.12
N ASP A 108 -18.95 -10.34 10.14
CA ASP A 108 -18.73 -11.76 10.48
C ASP A 108 -18.21 -12.59 9.28
N MET A 109 -17.32 -12.02 8.47
CA MET A 109 -16.80 -12.61 7.24
C MET A 109 -15.35 -13.07 7.37
N GLU A 110 -15.01 -14.21 6.78
CA GLU A 110 -13.62 -14.57 6.51
C GLU A 110 -13.12 -13.90 5.22
N PRO A 111 -11.80 -13.63 5.07
CA PRO A 111 -11.25 -13.11 3.83
C PRO A 111 -11.64 -14.01 2.65
N ALA A 112 -12.32 -13.43 1.66
CA ALA A 112 -12.83 -14.17 0.51
C ALA A 112 -11.72 -14.78 -0.34
N LEU A 113 -10.53 -14.15 -0.37
CA LEU A 113 -9.43 -14.47 -1.29
C LEU A 113 -9.97 -14.68 -2.72
N VAL A 114 -10.75 -13.71 -3.20
CA VAL A 114 -11.59 -13.88 -4.39
C VAL A 114 -10.80 -14.52 -5.53
N ASP A 115 -11.42 -15.57 -6.08
CA ASP A 115 -11.01 -16.32 -7.24
C ASP A 115 -10.88 -15.42 -8.48
N THR A 116 -9.76 -14.71 -8.56
CA THR A 116 -9.31 -14.21 -9.84
C THR A 116 -8.62 -15.36 -10.55
N ALA A 117 -9.10 -15.71 -11.76
CA ALA A 117 -8.48 -16.75 -12.58
C ALA A 117 -6.95 -16.54 -12.77
N ALA A 118 -6.50 -15.28 -12.69
CA ALA A 118 -5.09 -14.89 -12.67
C ALA A 118 -4.37 -15.34 -11.39
N PHE A 119 -4.95 -15.12 -10.20
CA PHE A 119 -4.42 -15.62 -8.94
C PHE A 119 -4.37 -17.14 -8.92
N HIS A 120 -5.43 -17.80 -9.39
CA HIS A 120 -5.46 -19.24 -9.59
C HIS A 120 -4.29 -19.76 -10.44
N ALA A 121 -4.10 -19.18 -11.63
CA ALA A 121 -3.01 -19.56 -12.50
C ALA A 121 -1.63 -19.31 -11.85
N ALA A 122 -1.48 -18.18 -11.16
CA ALA A 122 -0.24 -17.79 -10.50
C ALA A 122 0.12 -18.72 -9.33
N VAL A 123 -0.87 -19.10 -8.52
CA VAL A 123 -0.66 -20.02 -7.39
C VAL A 123 -0.51 -21.47 -7.85
N ARG A 124 -1.19 -21.90 -8.92
CA ARG A 124 -0.89 -23.21 -9.53
C ARG A 124 0.56 -23.27 -10.02
N LYS A 125 1.05 -22.22 -10.68
CA LYS A 125 2.47 -22.07 -11.07
C LYS A 125 3.41 -21.97 -9.87
N LEU A 126 2.95 -21.40 -8.75
CA LEU A 126 3.72 -21.33 -7.50
C LEU A 126 4.06 -22.74 -6.96
N LEU A 127 3.14 -23.68 -7.17
CA LEU A 127 3.14 -25.00 -6.57
C LEU A 127 3.40 -26.14 -7.55
N ASP A 128 3.71 -25.86 -8.83
CA ASP A 128 3.96 -26.81 -9.93
C ASP A 128 3.97 -28.29 -9.52
N HIS A 129 2.77 -28.88 -9.46
CA HIS A 129 2.56 -30.32 -9.33
C HIS A 129 1.88 -30.81 -10.62
N GLU A 130 2.56 -31.70 -11.33
CA GLU A 130 2.13 -32.19 -12.63
C GLU A 130 0.74 -32.86 -12.60
N LYS A 131 -0.11 -32.41 -13.54
CA LYS A 131 -1.31 -33.02 -14.15
C LYS A 131 -2.18 -33.93 -13.27
N ARG A 132 -3.36 -33.45 -12.87
CA ARG A 132 -4.50 -34.30 -12.44
C ARG A 132 -5.87 -33.73 -12.80
N ASP A 133 -6.86 -34.61 -12.71
CA ASP A 133 -8.26 -34.54 -13.16
C ASP A 133 -9.04 -33.31 -12.65
N GLN A 134 -10.08 -32.87 -13.38
CA GLN A 134 -10.77 -31.59 -13.14
C GLN A 134 -11.40 -31.48 -11.75
N PHE A 135 -11.93 -32.58 -11.20
CA PHE A 135 -12.50 -32.61 -9.85
C PHE A 135 -11.43 -32.52 -8.75
N ASP A 136 -10.28 -33.14 -9.00
CA ASP A 136 -9.07 -33.07 -8.15
C ASP A 136 -8.54 -31.63 -8.09
N VAL A 137 -8.67 -30.86 -9.18
CA VAL A 137 -8.27 -29.45 -9.25
C VAL A 137 -9.12 -28.58 -8.34
N LEU A 138 -10.46 -28.69 -8.39
CA LEU A 138 -11.35 -27.84 -7.60
C LEU A 138 -11.20 -28.09 -6.08
N GLN A 139 -11.10 -29.35 -5.66
CA GLN A 139 -10.85 -29.69 -4.25
C GLN A 139 -9.49 -29.18 -3.77
N ARG A 140 -8.46 -29.26 -4.63
CA ARG A 140 -7.13 -28.69 -4.36
C ARG A 140 -7.17 -27.16 -4.28
N GLU A 141 -7.96 -26.50 -5.11
CA GLU A 141 -8.13 -25.03 -5.08
C GLU A 141 -8.76 -24.56 -3.76
N ILE A 142 -9.84 -25.21 -3.31
CA ILE A 142 -10.44 -24.93 -2.00
C ILE A 142 -9.42 -25.21 -0.87
N GLY A 143 -8.68 -26.31 -0.96
CA GLY A 143 -7.61 -26.64 -0.02
C GLY A 143 -6.49 -25.60 0.01
N LEU A 144 -6.15 -25.05 -1.16
CA LEU A 144 -5.11 -24.06 -1.38
C LEU A 144 -5.47 -22.70 -0.79
N TYR A 145 -6.66 -22.19 -1.04
CA TYR A 145 -7.11 -20.93 -0.43
C TYR A 145 -7.11 -21.01 1.09
N ARG A 146 -7.63 -22.11 1.64
CA ARG A 146 -7.60 -22.34 3.08
C ARG A 146 -6.15 -22.44 3.59
N ALA A 147 -5.22 -23.02 2.84
CA ALA A 147 -3.81 -23.04 3.23
C ALA A 147 -3.17 -21.64 3.18
N ILE A 148 -3.49 -20.83 2.17
CA ILE A 148 -3.02 -19.44 2.05
C ILE A 148 -3.52 -18.59 3.22
N SER A 149 -4.82 -18.67 3.56
CA SER A 149 -5.39 -17.94 4.71
C SER A 149 -4.74 -18.27 6.06
N ARG A 150 -4.03 -19.41 6.16
CA ARG A 150 -3.32 -19.86 7.37
C ARG A 150 -1.83 -19.56 7.35
N LEU A 151 -1.34 -18.91 6.30
CA LEU A 151 0.03 -18.41 6.27
C LEU A 151 0.21 -17.33 7.35
N PRO A 152 1.41 -17.23 7.94
CA PRO A 152 1.78 -16.06 8.73
C PRO A 152 1.53 -14.79 7.92
N GLU A 153 1.04 -13.72 8.55
CA GLU A 153 0.61 -12.47 7.92
C GLU A 153 1.58 -11.96 6.85
N ARG A 154 2.89 -11.89 7.16
CA ARG A 154 3.90 -11.42 6.20
C ARG A 154 4.05 -12.33 4.97
N GLN A 155 3.86 -13.63 5.11
CA GLN A 155 3.89 -14.59 4.00
C GLN A 155 2.60 -14.51 3.17
N TYR A 156 1.47 -14.31 3.83
CA TYR A 156 0.19 -14.05 3.19
C TYR A 156 0.25 -12.79 2.33
N ASP A 157 0.67 -11.66 2.90
CA ASP A 157 0.79 -10.37 2.22
C ASP A 157 1.65 -10.50 0.96
N VAL A 158 2.83 -11.12 1.07
CA VAL A 158 3.71 -11.34 -0.09
C VAL A 158 3.03 -12.19 -1.16
N VAL A 159 2.30 -13.24 -0.78
CA VAL A 159 1.60 -14.10 -1.76
C VAL A 159 0.50 -13.32 -2.47
N VAL A 160 -0.33 -12.57 -1.73
CA VAL A 160 -1.43 -11.80 -2.31
C VAL A 160 -0.89 -10.69 -3.21
N LEU A 161 0.02 -9.85 -2.71
CA LEU A 161 0.60 -8.76 -3.50
C LEU A 161 1.31 -9.28 -4.75
N ARG A 162 2.14 -10.32 -4.61
CA ARG A 162 2.95 -10.81 -5.73
C ARG A 162 2.17 -11.62 -6.76
N TYR A 163 1.22 -12.45 -6.32
CA TYR A 163 0.54 -13.40 -7.21
C TYR A 163 -0.90 -13.02 -7.52
N ALA A 164 -1.65 -12.45 -6.57
CA ALA A 164 -3.02 -12.00 -6.84
C ALA A 164 -3.01 -10.64 -7.52
N LEU A 165 -2.23 -9.70 -6.98
CA LEU A 165 -2.14 -8.35 -7.53
C LEU A 165 -1.09 -8.22 -8.64
N GLN A 166 -0.23 -9.23 -8.81
CA GLN A 166 0.77 -9.34 -9.87
C GLN A 166 1.76 -8.17 -9.95
N ILE A 167 2.07 -7.54 -8.80
CA ILE A 167 3.03 -6.43 -8.74
C ILE A 167 4.48 -6.95 -8.64
N PRO A 168 5.48 -6.18 -9.09
CA PRO A 168 6.89 -6.56 -9.01
C PRO A 168 7.42 -6.62 -7.56
N ASP A 169 8.52 -7.35 -7.33
CA ASP A 169 9.07 -7.57 -5.97
C ASP A 169 9.43 -6.24 -5.29
N GLU A 170 9.84 -5.25 -6.08
CA GLU A 170 10.19 -3.89 -5.66
C GLU A 170 8.99 -3.14 -5.06
N GLU A 171 7.82 -3.23 -5.70
CA GLU A 171 6.59 -2.63 -5.17
C GLU A 171 6.11 -3.39 -3.92
N VAL A 172 6.21 -4.72 -3.91
CA VAL A 172 5.90 -5.52 -2.70
C VAL A 172 6.78 -5.07 -1.52
N ALA A 173 8.08 -4.89 -1.76
CA ALA A 173 9.04 -4.41 -0.76
C ALA A 173 8.66 -3.03 -0.21
N GLU A 174 8.29 -2.10 -1.09
CA GLU A 174 7.85 -0.75 -0.74
C GLU A 174 6.62 -0.77 0.19
N TYR A 175 5.54 -1.47 -0.20
CA TYR A 175 4.32 -1.58 0.61
C TYR A 175 4.56 -2.27 1.95
N MET A 176 5.44 -3.28 1.98
CA MET A 176 5.71 -4.04 3.20
C MET A 176 6.76 -3.38 4.11
N GLY A 177 7.50 -2.40 3.59
CA GLY A 177 8.62 -1.75 4.27
C GLY A 177 9.77 -2.70 4.58
N ILE A 178 10.11 -3.56 3.64
CA ILE A 178 11.18 -4.57 3.76
C ILE A 178 12.06 -4.56 2.51
N GLU A 179 13.25 -5.16 2.60
CA GLU A 179 14.13 -5.35 1.45
C GLU A 179 13.55 -6.31 0.40
N VAL A 180 13.87 -6.09 -0.87
CA VAL A 180 13.50 -6.99 -1.99
C VAL A 180 14.01 -8.42 -1.77
N ALA A 181 15.20 -8.57 -1.18
CA ALA A 181 15.74 -9.88 -0.80
C ALA A 181 14.87 -10.60 0.25
N THR A 182 14.24 -9.84 1.16
CA THR A 182 13.32 -10.34 2.18
C THR A 182 11.99 -10.76 1.56
N VAL A 183 11.49 -10.05 0.54
CA VAL A 183 10.32 -10.49 -0.25
C VAL A 183 10.56 -11.88 -0.83
N ARG A 184 11.70 -12.10 -1.49
CA ARG A 184 12.05 -13.41 -2.08
C ARG A 184 12.15 -14.52 -1.05
N SER A 185 12.70 -14.19 0.13
CA SER A 185 12.74 -15.12 1.27
C SER A 185 11.34 -15.47 1.75
N HIS A 186 10.44 -14.50 1.94
CA HIS A 186 9.05 -14.73 2.31
C HIS A 186 8.30 -15.56 1.27
N VAL A 187 8.47 -15.30 -0.03
CA VAL A 187 7.92 -16.14 -1.11
C VAL A 187 8.39 -17.59 -0.95
N ARG A 188 9.69 -17.81 -0.75
CA ARG A 188 10.25 -19.16 -0.57
C ARG A 188 9.69 -19.87 0.66
N HIS A 189 9.52 -19.16 1.77
CA HIS A 189 8.94 -19.71 2.99
C HIS A 189 7.45 -20.03 2.84
N ALA A 190 6.68 -19.13 2.21
CA ALA A 190 5.27 -19.33 1.88
C ALA A 190 5.09 -20.59 1.02
N ARG A 191 5.87 -20.73 -0.06
CA ARG A 191 5.87 -21.92 -0.93
C ARG A 191 6.08 -23.22 -0.16
N ARG A 192 7.10 -23.26 0.70
CA ARG A 192 7.42 -24.46 1.50
C ARG A 192 6.29 -24.80 2.47
N ARG A 193 5.63 -23.80 3.05
CA ARG A 193 4.52 -24.01 3.97
C ARG A 193 3.28 -24.51 3.25
N LEU A 194 2.92 -23.87 2.13
CA LEU A 194 1.81 -24.31 1.28
C LEU A 194 2.01 -25.75 0.78
N ALA A 195 3.22 -26.09 0.31
CA ALA A 195 3.53 -27.45 -0.12
C ALA A 195 3.32 -28.48 1.02
N ARG A 196 3.75 -28.17 2.24
CA ARG A 196 3.54 -29.04 3.41
C ARG A 196 2.06 -29.17 3.77
N ASP A 197 1.34 -28.06 3.86
CA ASP A 197 -0.06 -28.07 4.29
C ASP A 197 -0.99 -28.76 3.27
N LEU A 198 -0.62 -28.73 1.99
CA LEU A 198 -1.35 -29.41 0.91
C LEU A 198 -1.01 -30.89 0.80
N ASP A 199 0.25 -31.27 1.04
CA ASP A 199 0.67 -32.67 1.07
C ASP A 199 0.08 -33.41 2.28
N VAL A 200 -0.01 -32.74 3.44
CA VAL A 200 -0.71 -33.23 4.65
C VAL A 200 -2.22 -33.42 4.42
N ARG A 201 -2.80 -32.80 3.40
CA ARG A 201 -4.23 -32.91 3.07
C ARG A 201 -4.53 -33.77 1.84
N ALA A 202 -3.53 -34.27 1.12
CA ALA A 202 -3.80 -35.25 0.08
C ALA A 202 -4.43 -36.49 0.73
N PRO A 203 -5.64 -36.91 0.33
CA PRO A 203 -6.39 -37.92 1.07
C PRO A 203 -5.62 -39.23 1.12
N GLU A 204 -5.58 -39.83 2.32
CA GLU A 204 -5.37 -41.26 2.51
C GLU A 204 -6.29 -41.97 1.52
N ARG A 205 -5.70 -42.66 0.55
CA ARG A 205 -6.48 -43.49 -0.37
C ARG A 205 -7.05 -44.62 0.46
N GLU A 206 -8.32 -44.53 0.84
CA GLU A 206 -9.06 -45.70 1.29
C GLU A 206 -9.21 -46.65 0.09
N GLU A 207 -8.58 -47.81 0.24
CA GLU A 207 -8.53 -48.94 -0.70
C GLU A 207 -9.90 -49.60 -0.91
#